data_AF-T1AFC4-F1
#
_entry.id   AF-T1AFC4-F1
#
_cell.length_a   1.000
_cell.length_b   1.000
_cell.length_c   1.000
_cell.angle_alpha   90.00
_cell.angle_beta   90.00
_cell.angle_gamma   90.00
#
_symmetry.space_group_name_H-M   'P 1'
#
loop_
_entity.id
_entity.type
_entity.pdbx_description
1 polymer ?
#
loop_
_entity_poly.entity_id
_entity_poly.type
_entity_poly.pdbx_seq_one_letter_code
_entity_poly.pdbx_strand_id
1 'polypeptide(L)'
;MPNPPEGRITIGTRATAADLIRAGETAVGPSEQFRDEILRRLDASRRQGLDRPQALRALFPRTVLPTTTYDDLVTALVAGSHLLFFGPSGAGKTNLAKELWSIFPKEVWAVDGCPVLDHPLSVATDAGAARFPPCPICQRRF
;
A
#
# COMPACT_ATOMS: atom_id res chain seq x y z
N MET A 1 5.81 25.39 -2.80
CA MET A 1 5.11 24.10 -2.62
C MET A 1 3.84 24.39 -1.84
N PRO A 2 2.64 24.03 -2.33
CA PRO A 2 1.41 24.24 -1.57
C PRO A 2 1.44 23.37 -0.30
N ASN A 3 1.03 23.94 0.83
CA ASN A 3 0.91 23.23 2.10
C ASN A 3 -0.07 22.05 1.95
N PRO A 4 0.18 20.91 2.60
CA PRO A 4 -0.83 19.87 2.71
C PRO A 4 -2.07 20.44 3.41
N PRO A 5 -3.27 19.96 3.07
CA PRO A 5 -4.49 20.38 3.76
C PRO A 5 -4.35 20.15 5.27
N GLU A 6 -4.76 21.13 6.06
CA GLU A 6 -4.79 21.07 7.51
C GLU A 6 -5.52 19.79 7.94
N GLY A 7 -4.79 18.84 8.56
CA GLY A 7 -5.35 17.58 9.04
C GLY A 7 -4.59 16.31 8.62
N ARG A 8 -3.75 16.34 7.58
CA ARG A 8 -2.90 15.18 7.26
C ARG A 8 -1.63 15.18 8.10
N ILE A 9 -1.43 14.11 8.87
CA ILE A 9 -0.19 13.89 9.62
C ILE A 9 0.98 13.77 8.62
N THR A 10 2.01 14.57 8.82
CA THR A 10 3.15 14.68 7.90
C THR A 10 4.04 13.42 7.92
N ILE A 11 4.70 13.11 6.80
CA ILE A 11 5.69 12.04 6.67
C ILE A 11 6.76 12.20 7.76
N GLY A 12 6.98 11.14 8.56
CA GLY A 12 8.08 11.07 9.52
C GLY A 12 7.77 11.56 10.94
N THR A 13 6.57 12.04 11.24
CA THR A 13 6.16 12.32 12.62
C THR A 13 5.60 11.07 13.30
N ARG A 14 6.06 10.80 14.53
CA ARG A 14 5.42 9.81 15.42
C ARG A 14 4.00 10.30 15.73
N ALA A 15 2.99 9.56 15.29
CA ALA A 15 1.59 9.82 15.59
C ALA A 15 1.09 8.84 16.64
N THR A 16 0.28 9.33 17.58
CA THR A 16 -0.46 8.46 18.50
C THR A 16 -1.79 8.03 17.87
N ALA A 17 -2.42 6.99 18.41
CA ALA A 17 -3.78 6.62 17.98
C ALA A 17 -4.78 7.78 18.19
N ALA A 18 -4.61 8.60 19.23
CA ALA A 18 -5.43 9.78 19.45
C ALA A 18 -5.25 10.85 18.36
N ASP A 19 -4.03 11.02 17.84
CA ASP A 19 -3.78 11.94 16.72
C ASP A 19 -4.42 11.44 15.43
N LEU A 20 -4.35 10.12 15.17
CA LEU A 20 -5.01 9.48 14.02
C LEU A 20 -6.53 9.65 14.08
N ILE A 21 -7.15 9.43 15.25
CA ILE A 21 -8.59 9.64 15.44
C ILE A 21 -8.96 11.11 15.22
N ARG A 22 -8.17 12.05 15.76
CA ARG A 22 -8.41 13.49 15.60
C ARG A 22 -8.29 13.94 14.15
N ALA A 23 -7.36 13.36 13.41
CA ALA A 23 -7.18 13.60 11.97
C ALA A 23 -8.28 12.95 11.12
N GLY A 24 -9.16 12.12 11.70
CA GLY A 24 -10.17 11.36 10.97
C GLY A 24 -9.57 10.25 10.12
N GLU A 25 -8.38 9.75 10.47
CA GLU A 25 -7.74 8.65 9.77
C GLU A 25 -8.58 7.38 9.88
N THR A 26 -8.70 6.67 8.77
CA THR A 26 -9.47 5.43 8.71
C THR A 26 -8.56 4.22 8.73
N ALA A 27 -9.09 3.09 9.17
CA ALA A 27 -8.39 1.82 9.27
C ALA A 27 -8.13 1.22 7.87
N VAL A 28 -7.26 1.82 7.05
CA VAL A 28 -6.89 1.33 5.70
C VAL A 28 -5.56 0.60 5.77
N GLY A 29 -5.57 -0.69 5.43
CA GLY A 29 -4.36 -1.51 5.45
C GLY A 29 -3.40 -1.19 4.31
N PRO A 30 -2.09 -1.51 4.44
CA PRO A 30 -1.10 -1.26 3.39
C PRO A 30 -1.47 -1.87 2.02
N SER A 31 -2.08 -3.05 2.01
CA SER A 31 -2.52 -3.72 0.77
C SER A 31 -3.64 -2.95 0.05
N GLU A 32 -4.55 -2.34 0.80
CA GLU A 32 -5.64 -1.54 0.24
C GLU A 32 -5.12 -0.22 -0.30
N GLN A 33 -4.27 0.47 0.46
CA GLN A 33 -3.61 1.69 -0.02
C GLN A 33 -2.81 1.41 -1.30
N PHE A 34 -2.11 0.27 -1.36
CA PHE A 34 -1.36 -0.13 -2.53
C PHE A 34 -2.26 -0.39 -3.74
N ARG A 35 -3.35 -1.13 -3.54
CA ARG A 35 -4.39 -1.34 -4.57
C ARG A 35 -4.92 -0.02 -5.09
N ASP A 36 -5.33 0.87 -4.20
CA ASP A 36 -5.95 2.14 -4.55
C ASP A 36 -4.97 3.05 -5.31
N GLU A 37 -3.69 3.02 -4.93
CA GLU A 37 -2.63 3.74 -5.65
C GLU A 37 -2.39 3.16 -7.06
N ILE A 38 -2.43 1.84 -7.24
CA ILE A 38 -2.36 1.21 -8.56
C ILE A 38 -3.55 1.65 -9.43
N LEU A 39 -4.78 1.55 -8.90
CA LEU A 39 -5.99 1.94 -9.61
C LEU A 39 -5.96 3.43 -9.98
N ARG A 40 -5.54 4.30 -9.06
CA ARG A 40 -5.38 5.74 -9.30
C ARG A 40 -4.41 6.02 -10.45
N ARG A 41 -3.27 5.33 -10.51
CA ARG A 41 -2.29 5.48 -11.61
C ARG A 41 -2.86 4.98 -12.93
N LEU A 42 -3.56 3.85 -12.93
CA LEU A 42 -4.20 3.32 -14.14
C LEU A 42 -5.26 4.28 -14.70
N ASP A 43 -6.10 4.84 -13.84
CA ASP A 43 -7.10 5.82 -14.27
C ASP A 43 -6.45 7.12 -14.78
N ALA A 44 -5.35 7.57 -14.17
CA ALA A 44 -4.59 8.70 -14.68
C ALA A 44 -4.03 8.42 -16.08
N SER A 45 -3.45 7.23 -16.30
CA SER A 45 -2.95 6.80 -17.62
C SER A 45 -4.07 6.73 -18.67
N ARG A 46 -5.24 6.21 -18.32
CA ARG A 46 -6.41 6.18 -19.23
C ARG A 46 -6.88 7.58 -19.61
N ARG A 47 -6.92 8.52 -18.65
CA ARG A 47 -7.26 9.93 -18.91
C ARG A 47 -6.24 10.62 -19.83
N GLN A 48 -5.01 10.12 -19.88
CA GLN A 48 -3.97 10.57 -20.82
C GLN A 48 -4.10 9.93 -22.22
N GLY A 49 -5.14 9.10 -22.45
CA GLY A 49 -5.39 8.46 -23.73
C GLY A 49 -4.61 7.16 -23.96
N LEU A 50 -3.94 6.62 -22.93
CA LEU A 50 -3.26 5.34 -23.03
C LEU A 50 -4.30 4.21 -23.06
N ASP A 51 -4.13 3.27 -23.99
CA ASP A 51 -4.90 2.03 -24.00
C ASP A 51 -4.53 1.15 -22.79
N ARG A 52 -5.28 0.06 -22.58
CA ARG A 52 -5.06 -0.82 -21.42
C ARG A 52 -3.63 -1.39 -21.38
N PRO A 53 -3.09 -2.04 -22.43
CA PRO A 53 -1.70 -2.50 -22.45
C PRO A 53 -0.66 -1.41 -22.14
N GLN A 54 -0.83 -0.22 -22.71
CA GLN A 54 0.05 0.92 -22.48
C GLN A 54 -0.01 1.41 -21.03
N ALA A 55 -1.21 1.53 -20.46
CA ALA A 55 -1.40 1.93 -19.06
C ALA A 55 -0.78 0.93 -18.08
N LEU A 56 -0.91 -0.38 -18.33
CA LEU A 56 -0.29 -1.41 -17.50
C LEU A 56 1.24 -1.34 -17.56
N ARG A 57 1.82 -1.14 -18.76
CA ARG A 57 3.27 -0.96 -18.93
C ARG A 57 3.77 0.31 -18.24
N ALA A 58 2.99 1.38 -18.26
CA ALA A 58 3.35 2.66 -17.64
C ALA A 58 3.50 2.56 -16.11
N LEU A 59 2.92 1.55 -15.46
CA LEU A 59 3.15 1.27 -14.04
C LEU A 59 4.60 0.80 -13.75
N PHE A 60 5.26 0.18 -14.73
CA PHE A 60 6.57 -0.47 -14.58
C PHE A 60 7.52 -0.03 -15.71
N PRO A 61 7.87 1.26 -15.81
CA PRO A 61 8.62 1.82 -16.94
C PRO A 61 10.00 1.19 -17.18
N ARG A 62 10.58 0.47 -16.22
CA ARG A 62 11.91 -0.17 -16.33
C ARG A 62 11.85 -1.69 -16.48
N THR A 63 10.66 -2.27 -16.45
CA THR A 63 10.44 -3.69 -16.63
C THR A 63 9.76 -3.90 -17.98
N VAL A 64 10.21 -4.89 -18.76
CA VAL A 64 9.55 -5.32 -20.00
C VAL A 64 9.05 -6.74 -19.79
N LEU A 65 7.73 -6.92 -19.84
CA LEU A 65 7.06 -8.21 -19.73
C LEU A 65 6.15 -8.46 -20.94
N PRO A 66 5.76 -9.71 -21.22
CA PRO A 66 4.64 -10.00 -22.11
C PRO A 66 3.37 -9.30 -21.62
N THR A 67 2.50 -8.86 -22.53
CA THR A 67 1.26 -8.13 -22.19
C THR A 67 0.38 -8.92 -21.21
N THR A 68 0.23 -10.23 -21.43
CA THR A 68 -0.54 -11.10 -20.52
C THR A 68 0.04 -11.14 -19.11
N THR A 69 1.37 -11.15 -18.99
CA THR A 69 2.05 -11.11 -17.69
C THR A 69 1.82 -9.80 -16.94
N TYR A 70 1.70 -8.66 -17.63
CA TYR A 70 1.30 -7.41 -16.97
C TYR A 70 -0.12 -7.46 -16.45
N ASP A 71 -1.06 -8.00 -17.23
CA ASP A 71 -2.45 -8.15 -16.80
C ASP A 71 -2.54 -9.05 -15.56
N ASP A 72 -1.86 -10.20 -15.56
CA ASP A 72 -1.83 -11.13 -14.42
C ASP A 72 -1.20 -10.49 -13.19
N LEU A 73 -0.05 -9.81 -13.36
CA LEU A 73 0.64 -9.10 -12.30
C LEU A 73 -0.25 -8.05 -11.65
N VAL A 74 -0.84 -7.16 -12.46
CA VAL A 74 -1.68 -6.07 -11.96
C VAL A 74 -2.96 -6.59 -11.33
N THR A 75 -3.56 -7.64 -11.90
CA THR A 75 -4.74 -8.30 -11.32
C THR A 75 -4.43 -8.87 -9.95
N ALA A 76 -3.31 -9.59 -9.82
CA ALA A 76 -2.87 -10.16 -8.55
C ALA A 76 -2.59 -9.07 -7.50
N LEU A 77 -1.95 -7.96 -7.89
CA LEU A 77 -1.70 -6.83 -7.00
C LEU A 77 -3.00 -6.17 -6.51
N VAL A 78 -3.95 -5.92 -7.42
CA VAL A 78 -5.25 -5.33 -7.08
C VAL A 78 -6.08 -6.27 -6.21
N ALA A 79 -5.95 -7.59 -6.40
CA ALA A 79 -6.59 -8.60 -5.57
C ALA A 79 -5.95 -8.75 -4.17
N GLY A 80 -4.80 -8.10 -3.92
CA GLY A 80 -4.06 -8.24 -2.66
C GLY A 80 -3.34 -9.59 -2.52
N SER A 81 -3.07 -10.27 -3.63
CA SER A 81 -2.41 -11.57 -3.65
C SER A 81 -0.89 -11.44 -3.45
N HIS A 82 -0.29 -12.49 -2.87
CA HIS A 82 1.16 -12.62 -2.84
C HIS A 82 1.72 -12.94 -4.23
N LEU A 83 2.90 -12.40 -4.53
CA LEU A 83 3.59 -12.61 -5.80
C LEU A 83 4.90 -13.34 -5.59
N LEU A 84 5.18 -14.30 -6.46
CA LEU A 84 6.44 -15.03 -6.50
C LEU A 84 7.00 -14.99 -7.92
N PHE A 85 8.21 -14.45 -8.07
CA PHE A 85 8.87 -14.28 -9.36
C PHE A 85 9.91 -15.37 -9.60
N PHE A 86 9.69 -16.19 -10.61
CA PHE A 86 10.66 -17.19 -11.09
C PHE A 86 11.32 -16.73 -12.39
N GLY A 87 12.59 -17.09 -12.57
CA GLY A 87 13.32 -16.84 -13.80
C GLY A 87 14.84 -16.87 -13.61
N PRO A 88 15.60 -16.93 -14.71
CA PRO A 88 17.07 -17.00 -14.67
C PRO A 88 17.69 -15.76 -14.02
N SER A 89 18.98 -15.85 -13.66
CA SER A 89 19.74 -14.69 -13.21
C SER A 89 19.74 -13.61 -14.29
N GLY A 90 19.68 -12.33 -13.90
CA GLY A 90 19.64 -11.20 -14.83
C GLY A 90 18.27 -10.90 -15.49
N ALA A 91 17.24 -11.71 -15.26
CA ALA A 91 15.90 -11.52 -15.86
C ALA A 91 15.07 -10.34 -15.30
N GLY A 92 15.70 -9.37 -14.61
CA GLY A 92 15.00 -8.17 -14.14
C GLY A 92 14.10 -8.32 -12.90
N LYS A 93 14.04 -9.49 -12.25
CA LYS A 93 13.22 -9.73 -11.02
C LYS A 93 13.38 -8.66 -9.94
N THR A 94 14.63 -8.28 -9.66
CA THR A 94 14.96 -7.25 -8.66
C THR A 94 14.52 -5.84 -9.09
N ASN A 95 14.54 -5.55 -10.40
CA ASN A 95 14.07 -4.26 -10.91
C ASN A 95 12.54 -4.16 -10.77
N LEU A 96 11.81 -5.22 -11.11
CA LEU A 96 10.37 -5.28 -10.91
C LEU A 96 10.00 -5.09 -9.42
N ALA A 97 10.73 -5.76 -8.51
CA ALA A 97 10.53 -5.58 -7.08
C ALA A 97 10.77 -4.12 -6.62
N LYS A 98 11.78 -3.43 -7.18
CA LYS A 98 12.03 -2.00 -6.91
C LYS A 98 10.92 -1.10 -7.44
N GLU A 99 10.35 -1.40 -8.61
CA GLU A 99 9.23 -0.65 -9.15
C GLU A 99 7.96 -0.85 -8.33
N LEU A 100 7.66 -2.09 -7.92
CA LEU A 100 6.58 -2.37 -6.96
C LEU A 100 6.80 -1.62 -5.65
N TRP A 101 8.02 -1.64 -5.13
CA TRP A 101 8.38 -0.87 -3.95
C TRP A 101 8.17 0.63 -4.14
N SER A 102 8.40 1.19 -5.33
CA SER A 102 8.17 2.62 -5.60
C SER A 102 6.68 3.02 -5.58
N ILE A 103 5.78 2.06 -5.78
CA ILE A 103 4.33 2.27 -5.74
C ILE A 103 3.78 1.97 -4.34
N PHE A 104 4.37 0.99 -3.65
CA PHE A 104 3.91 0.54 -2.33
C PHE A 104 3.94 1.68 -1.29
N PRO A 105 2.86 1.88 -0.50
CA PRO A 105 2.78 2.93 0.49
C PRO A 105 3.95 2.86 1.48
N LYS A 106 4.53 4.01 1.80
CA LYS A 106 5.62 4.12 2.78
C LYS A 106 5.13 4.56 4.15
N GLU A 107 3.92 5.08 4.18
CA GLU A 107 3.23 5.48 5.40
C GLU A 107 2.52 4.26 5.95
N VAL A 108 3.12 3.67 6.98
CA VAL A 108 2.52 2.59 7.75
C VAL A 108 2.55 2.99 9.22
N TRP A 109 1.43 2.78 9.89
CA TRP A 109 1.30 3.07 11.31
C TRP A 109 1.41 1.77 12.09
N ALA A 110 2.16 1.80 13.19
CA ALA A 110 2.35 0.65 14.06
C ALA A 110 2.09 1.04 15.52
N VAL A 111 1.68 0.07 16.33
CA VAL A 111 1.60 0.21 17.78
C VAL A 111 3.02 0.23 18.36
N ASP A 112 3.30 1.17 19.27
CA ASP A 112 4.61 1.28 19.92
C ASP A 112 4.98 0.02 20.72
N GLY A 113 6.17 -0.52 20.46
CA GLY A 113 6.65 -1.77 21.06
C GLY A 113 5.88 -3.02 20.62
N CYS A 114 5.12 -2.98 19.52
CA CYS A 114 4.45 -4.15 18.96
C CYS A 114 5.38 -4.95 18.03
N PRO A 115 5.68 -6.22 18.34
CA PRO A 115 6.59 -7.03 17.52
C PRO A 115 5.94 -7.57 16.23
N VAL A 116 4.61 -7.50 16.13
CA VAL A 116 3.83 -8.05 15.00
C VAL A 116 3.24 -6.96 14.10
N LEU A 117 3.59 -5.68 14.35
CA LEU A 117 3.18 -4.53 13.54
C LEU A 117 1.65 -4.34 13.45
N ASP A 118 0.95 -4.50 14.57
CA ASP A 118 -0.50 -4.24 14.65
C ASP A 118 -0.85 -2.80 14.27
N HIS A 119 -2.06 -2.64 13.71
CA HIS A 119 -2.60 -1.33 13.38
C HIS A 119 -2.97 -0.56 14.67
N PRO A 120 -2.62 0.72 14.82
CA PRO A 120 -2.87 1.48 16.07
C PRO A 120 -4.35 1.57 16.43
N LEU A 121 -5.24 1.66 15.44
CA LEU A 121 -6.69 1.68 15.68
C LEU A 121 -7.26 0.35 16.19
N SER A 122 -6.51 -0.76 16.10
CA SER A 122 -6.91 -2.09 16.62
C SER A 122 -7.13 -2.11 18.13
N VAL A 123 -6.45 -1.21 18.86
CA VAL A 123 -6.55 -1.09 20.32
C VAL A 123 -7.21 0.23 20.74
N ALA A 124 -7.48 1.13 19.80
CA ALA A 124 -7.97 2.48 20.11
C ALA A 124 -9.44 2.71 19.77
N THR A 125 -10.05 1.86 18.92
CA THR A 125 -11.46 2.03 18.49
C THR A 125 -12.12 0.68 18.23
N ASP A 126 -13.43 0.57 18.49
CA ASP A 126 -14.21 -0.65 18.20
C ASP A 126 -14.21 -0.99 16.70
N ALA A 127 -14.35 0.02 15.83
CA ALA A 127 -14.32 -0.18 14.39
C ALA A 127 -12.94 -0.69 13.91
N GLY A 128 -11.86 -0.16 14.48
CA GLY A 128 -10.51 -0.64 14.22
C GLY A 128 -10.29 -2.06 14.72
N ALA A 129 -10.77 -2.39 15.93
CA ALA A 129 -10.69 -3.74 16.49
C ALA A 129 -11.51 -4.77 15.69
N ALA A 130 -12.69 -4.38 15.21
CA ALA A 130 -13.53 -5.25 14.38
C ALA A 130 -12.87 -5.58 13.02
N ARG A 131 -12.15 -4.62 12.44
CA ARG A 131 -11.48 -4.78 11.15
C ARG A 131 -10.10 -5.43 11.25
N PHE A 132 -9.34 -5.02 12.26
CA PHE A 132 -7.99 -5.49 12.55
C PHE A 132 -7.96 -5.97 14.01
N PRO A 133 -8.39 -7.20 14.28
CA PRO A 133 -8.42 -7.73 15.63
C PRO A 133 -7.05 -7.61 16.31
N PRO A 134 -6.97 -7.03 17.53
CA PRO A 134 -5.71 -6.89 18.22
C PRO A 134 -5.11 -8.27 18.51
N CYS A 135 -3.80 -8.43 18.32
CA CYS A 135 -3.15 -9.68 18.62
C CYS A 135 -3.16 -9.97 20.14
N PRO A 136 -2.88 -11.21 20.59
CA PRO A 136 -2.86 -11.55 22.02
C PRO A 136 -1.85 -10.76 22.86
N ILE A 137 -0.85 -10.12 22.25
CA ILE A 137 0.09 -9.23 22.97
C ILE A 137 -0.59 -7.88 23.25
N CYS A 138 -1.20 -7.28 22.23
CA CYS A 138 -1.93 -6.02 22.36
C CYS A 138 -3.10 -6.13 23.34
N GLN A 139 -3.88 -7.22 23.28
CA GLN A 139 -4.98 -7.50 24.21
C GLN A 139 -4.55 -7.61 25.68
N ARG A 140 -3.28 -7.95 25.94
CA ARG A 140 -2.74 -8.05 27.31
C ARG A 140 -2.15 -6.73 27.78
N ARG A 141 -1.80 -5.83 26.86
CA ARG A 141 -1.09 -4.58 27.14
C ARG A 141 -2.02 -3.37 27.24
N PHE A 142 -3.12 -3.38 26.49
CA PHE A 142 -4.15 -2.35 26.42
C PHE A 142 -5.50 -2.97 26.75
#